data_AF-A0A2E1M7I9-F1
#
_entry.id   AF-A0A2E1M7I9-F1
#
_cell.length_a   1.000
_cell.length_b   1.000
_cell.length_c   1.000
_cell.angle_alpha   90.00
_cell.angle_beta   90.00
_cell.angle_gamma   90.00
#
_symmetry.space_group_name_H-M   'P 1'
#
loop_
_entity.id
_entity.type
_entity.pdbx_description
1 polymer ?
#
loop_
_entity_poly.entity_id
_entity_poly.type
_entity_poly.pdbx_seq_one_letter_code
_entity_poly.pdbx_strand_id
1 'polypeptide(L)'
;MRDTSVAPDVGEREWPPSLEASPCPNGIGIPLVAPSALSGGKREKDMANSPPAPGFDNPTQPPIGPEVQSTIPLWLREAERAAQRHCTILITGETGVGKGHLANYIHRQSQRASRPFVPINCGAIPESLMDSQLFGHAKGAFSDARREHPGMIRAAEGGTIFLDEIGELTASAQIRMLRLLQEFEVQPVGYSEPVKVDVRVLSATNRSLEEGVSERSFREDLLYRLDVIRVEVPPLRQRRDEIELLVEKFNQEFCRIHRTPSLQFESESLECLKRHPWPGNIRQLRTVVERLHVLSESQLVTPKTLQNVSKLKLTDSTRMNIGDPYELSSHRRQMVEIHLQEGGSVDSFAKGVGVHRSTVYRWLKTS
;
A
#
# COMPACT_ATOMS: atom_id res chain seq x y z
N MET A 1 65.45 27.67 11.01
CA MET A 1 65.93 26.91 9.83
C MET A 1 64.79 26.03 9.34
N ARG A 2 64.29 26.32 8.13
CA ARG A 2 63.57 25.47 7.14
C ARG A 2 62.34 24.69 7.61
N ASP A 3 61.13 24.98 7.14
CA ASP A 3 60.52 24.89 5.79
C ASP A 3 59.92 23.53 5.42
N THR A 4 58.83 23.62 4.65
CA THR A 4 58.00 22.59 3.96
C THR A 4 56.87 21.98 4.80
N SER A 5 55.60 21.87 4.37
CA SER A 5 54.99 21.97 3.02
C SER A 5 53.45 22.06 3.08
N VAL A 6 52.89 23.01 2.31
CA VAL A 6 51.76 22.90 1.34
C VAL A 6 50.35 22.53 1.84
N ALA A 7 49.46 23.53 1.77
CA ALA A 7 48.00 23.40 1.65
C ALA A 7 47.59 23.58 0.16
N PRO A 8 46.53 22.92 -0.33
CA PRO A 8 46.05 23.15 -1.68
C PRO A 8 45.06 24.31 -1.75
N ASP A 9 45.32 25.13 -2.75
CA ASP A 9 44.59 26.29 -3.27
C ASP A 9 43.25 25.86 -3.91
N VAL A 10 42.13 26.48 -3.51
CA VAL A 10 40.83 26.33 -4.19
C VAL A 10 40.49 27.69 -4.79
N GLY A 11 40.84 27.82 -6.06
CA GLY A 11 40.57 29.01 -6.86
C GLY A 11 39.08 29.33 -6.97
N GLU A 12 38.77 30.59 -6.68
CA GLU A 12 37.53 31.28 -6.99
C GLU A 12 37.21 31.15 -8.49
N ARG A 13 36.01 30.69 -8.84
CA ARG A 13 35.46 30.85 -10.20
C ARG A 13 34.36 31.89 -10.14
N GLU A 14 34.67 33.02 -10.77
CA GLU A 14 33.77 34.12 -11.08
C GLU A 14 32.58 33.66 -11.94
N TRP A 15 31.39 34.11 -11.59
CA TRP A 15 30.18 34.05 -12.43
C TRP A 15 30.13 35.28 -13.35
N PRO A 16 29.94 35.16 -14.67
CA PRO A 16 29.69 36.33 -15.51
C PRO A 16 28.23 36.79 -15.44
N PRO A 17 27.94 38.09 -15.66
CA PRO A 17 26.65 38.71 -15.39
C PRO A 17 25.66 38.63 -16.56
N SER A 18 24.39 38.85 -16.22
CA SER A 18 23.20 38.94 -17.05
C SER A 18 23.30 39.91 -18.22
N LEU A 19 22.71 39.57 -19.37
CA LEU A 19 22.37 40.49 -20.47
C LEU A 19 20.96 40.24 -21.00
N GLU A 20 20.22 41.34 -21.17
CA GLU A 20 18.82 41.46 -21.59
C GLU A 20 18.62 41.39 -23.13
N ALA A 21 17.43 40.88 -23.50
CA ALA A 21 16.48 41.35 -24.53
C ALA A 21 16.75 41.32 -26.07
N SER A 22 15.82 40.59 -26.75
CA SER A 22 15.11 40.88 -28.04
C SER A 22 15.59 40.21 -29.36
N PRO A 23 14.75 40.06 -30.43
CA PRO A 23 13.46 39.34 -30.50
C PRO A 23 13.21 38.50 -31.82
N CYS A 24 12.23 37.57 -31.77
CA CYS A 24 11.31 37.05 -32.84
C CYS A 24 11.87 36.20 -34.02
N PRO A 25 11.04 35.40 -34.77
CA PRO A 25 9.58 35.50 -34.97
C PRO A 25 8.72 34.19 -34.97
N ASN A 26 7.39 34.42 -34.82
CA ASN A 26 6.18 33.75 -35.38
C ASN A 26 6.27 32.32 -35.95
N GLY A 27 5.35 31.38 -35.73
CA GLY A 27 3.98 31.39 -35.20
C GLY A 27 3.22 30.17 -35.75
N ILE A 28 1.95 30.02 -35.31
CA ILE A 28 0.88 29.04 -35.63
C ILE A 28 0.61 28.18 -34.38
N GLY A 29 -0.53 28.22 -33.68
CA GLY A 29 -1.85 28.79 -33.97
C GLY A 29 -2.90 27.81 -33.43
N ILE A 30 -3.24 27.92 -32.14
CA ILE A 30 -4.28 27.10 -31.50
C ILE A 30 -5.48 28.03 -31.23
N PRO A 31 -6.69 27.78 -31.78
CA PRO A 31 -7.84 28.58 -31.44
C PRO A 31 -8.49 28.07 -30.15
N LEU A 32 -8.48 28.91 -29.11
CA LEU A 32 -9.41 28.85 -27.99
C LEU A 32 -10.68 29.59 -28.42
N VAL A 33 -11.81 28.89 -28.53
CA VAL A 33 -13.12 29.51 -28.75
C VAL A 33 -13.84 29.61 -27.40
N ALA A 34 -14.13 30.84 -26.98
CA ALA A 34 -15.09 31.15 -25.91
C ALA A 34 -16.48 31.36 -26.53
N PRO A 35 -17.59 30.93 -25.89
CA PRO A 35 -18.92 31.26 -26.37
C PRO A 35 -19.42 32.56 -25.74
N SER A 36 -19.77 33.53 -26.59
CA SER A 36 -20.52 34.73 -26.23
C SER A 36 -22.02 34.48 -26.43
N ALA A 37 -22.80 34.92 -25.46
CA ALA A 37 -24.25 34.92 -25.46
C ALA A 37 -24.84 35.80 -26.57
N LEU A 38 -25.95 35.35 -27.18
CA LEU A 38 -26.96 36.22 -27.78
C LEU A 38 -28.35 35.62 -27.54
N SER A 39 -29.23 36.53 -27.17
CA SER A 39 -30.57 36.36 -26.65
C SER A 39 -31.65 36.12 -27.70
N GLY A 40 -32.67 35.34 -27.33
CA GLY A 40 -34.06 35.81 -27.36
C GLY A 40 -34.93 35.44 -28.56
N GLY A 41 -36.06 34.78 -28.27
CA GLY A 41 -37.35 35.18 -28.85
C GLY A 41 -38.19 34.12 -29.57
N LYS A 42 -39.07 33.45 -28.81
CA LYS A 42 -40.47 33.03 -29.11
C LYS A 42 -40.80 32.37 -30.46
N ARG A 43 -41.41 31.17 -30.41
CA ARG A 43 -42.81 30.93 -30.81
C ARG A 43 -43.33 29.55 -30.37
N GLU A 44 -44.60 29.57 -30.01
CA GLU A 44 -45.44 28.50 -29.48
C GLU A 44 -45.81 27.41 -30.50
N LYS A 45 -46.11 26.23 -29.94
CA LYS A 45 -47.16 25.25 -30.32
C LYS A 45 -47.43 25.05 -31.81
N ASP A 46 -47.16 23.83 -32.27
CA ASP A 46 -48.19 22.96 -32.86
C ASP A 46 -47.63 21.53 -33.06
N MET A 47 -48.55 20.57 -33.09
CA MET A 47 -48.39 19.19 -33.57
C MET A 47 -47.92 18.13 -32.56
N ALA A 48 -48.88 17.67 -31.76
CA ALA A 48 -48.99 16.26 -31.40
C ALA A 48 -49.39 15.42 -32.64
N ASN A 49 -49.02 14.13 -32.62
CA ASN A 49 -49.25 13.06 -33.60
C ASN A 49 -48.34 12.96 -34.83
N SER A 50 -47.29 12.15 -34.69
CA SER A 50 -46.82 11.21 -35.72
C SER A 50 -46.21 9.98 -35.04
N PRO A 51 -46.43 8.76 -35.56
CA PRO A 51 -45.95 7.52 -34.94
C PRO A 51 -44.42 7.37 -35.13
N PRO A 52 -43.69 6.74 -34.20
CA PRO A 52 -42.27 6.50 -34.39
C PRO A 52 -42.04 5.40 -35.45
N ALA A 53 -41.10 5.68 -36.35
CA ALA A 53 -40.59 4.77 -37.36
C ALA A 53 -39.81 3.58 -36.72
N PRO A 54 -39.76 2.41 -37.39
CA PRO A 54 -39.09 1.23 -36.84
C PRO A 54 -37.58 1.25 -37.12
N GLY A 55 -36.81 0.74 -36.16
CA GLY A 55 -35.49 0.15 -36.42
C GLY A 55 -34.30 1.10 -36.35
N PHE A 56 -33.73 1.25 -35.16
CA PHE A 56 -32.27 1.26 -34.99
C PHE A 56 -31.96 0.41 -33.76
N ASP A 57 -31.45 -0.80 -34.02
CA ASP A 57 -30.96 -1.73 -33.03
C ASP A 57 -29.86 -1.04 -32.19
N ASN A 58 -30.13 -0.95 -30.89
CA ASN A 58 -29.14 -0.57 -29.90
C ASN A 58 -28.06 -1.67 -29.89
N PRO A 59 -26.75 -1.39 -29.96
CA PRO A 59 -25.74 -2.43 -29.87
C PRO A 59 -25.88 -3.12 -28.52
N THR A 60 -26.41 -4.33 -28.57
CA THR A 60 -26.48 -5.31 -27.49
C THR A 60 -25.12 -5.35 -26.80
N GLN A 61 -25.13 -5.00 -25.51
CA GLN A 61 -24.04 -5.36 -24.61
C GLN A 61 -23.75 -6.86 -24.82
N PRO A 62 -22.48 -7.28 -24.97
CA PRO A 62 -22.18 -8.70 -25.01
C PRO A 62 -22.70 -9.33 -23.71
N PRO A 63 -23.23 -10.58 -23.78
CA PRO A 63 -23.80 -11.22 -22.61
C PRO A 63 -22.74 -11.26 -21.51
N ILE A 64 -23.08 -10.63 -20.39
CA ILE A 64 -22.32 -10.73 -19.15
C ILE A 64 -22.17 -12.23 -18.90
N GLY A 65 -20.93 -12.71 -18.95
CA GLY A 65 -20.58 -14.09 -18.63
C GLY A 65 -21.13 -14.48 -17.25
N PRO A 66 -21.18 -15.77 -16.91
CA PRO A 66 -21.88 -16.25 -15.73
C PRO A 66 -21.53 -15.39 -14.53
N GLU A 67 -22.54 -14.74 -13.95
CA GLU A 67 -22.41 -13.97 -12.73
C GLU A 67 -21.70 -14.87 -11.72
N VAL A 68 -20.40 -14.64 -11.53
CA VAL A 68 -19.68 -15.18 -10.40
C VAL A 68 -20.39 -14.52 -9.23
N GLN A 69 -21.30 -15.26 -8.58
CA GLN A 69 -21.83 -14.91 -7.28
C GLN A 69 -20.64 -14.94 -6.33
N SER A 70 -19.82 -13.89 -6.39
CA SER A 70 -18.68 -13.69 -5.54
C SER A 70 -19.28 -13.49 -4.16
N THR A 71 -19.32 -14.58 -3.40
CA THR A 71 -19.71 -14.54 -2.00
C THR A 71 -18.77 -13.55 -1.35
N ILE A 72 -19.28 -12.36 -1.00
CA ILE A 72 -18.51 -11.31 -0.33
C ILE A 72 -17.78 -11.99 0.84
N PRO A 73 -16.43 -11.94 0.88
CA PRO A 73 -15.66 -12.63 1.91
C PRO A 73 -16.12 -12.23 3.31
N LEU A 74 -16.05 -13.16 4.26
CA LEU A 74 -16.52 -12.93 5.63
C LEU A 74 -15.89 -11.68 6.26
N TRP A 75 -14.58 -11.51 6.12
CA TRP A 75 -13.83 -10.36 6.63
C TRP A 75 -14.33 -9.02 6.06
N LEU A 76 -14.79 -9.00 4.81
CA LEU A 76 -15.34 -7.80 4.17
C LEU A 76 -16.74 -7.50 4.69
N ARG A 77 -17.58 -8.53 4.93
CA ARG A 77 -18.90 -8.37 5.58
C ARG A 77 -18.77 -7.84 7.00
N GLU A 78 -17.76 -8.29 7.75
CA GLU A 78 -17.47 -7.76 9.08
C GLU A 78 -17.08 -6.28 9.03
N ALA A 79 -16.20 -5.90 8.09
CA ALA A 79 -15.85 -4.51 7.85
C ALA A 79 -17.08 -3.63 7.51
N GLU A 80 -17.99 -4.12 6.68
CA GLU A 80 -19.24 -3.42 6.33
C GLU A 80 -20.15 -3.22 7.53
N ARG A 81 -20.32 -4.26 8.36
CA ARG A 81 -21.11 -4.15 9.60
C ARG A 81 -20.47 -3.16 10.58
N ALA A 82 -19.15 -3.19 10.70
CA ALA A 82 -18.39 -2.26 11.53
C ALA A 82 -18.49 -0.81 11.02
N ALA A 83 -18.56 -0.61 9.70
CA ALA A 83 -18.70 0.71 9.09
C ALA A 83 -19.95 1.47 9.55
N GLN A 84 -21.06 0.74 9.81
CA GLN A 84 -22.35 1.32 10.22
C GLN A 84 -22.38 1.84 11.67
N ARG A 85 -21.39 1.49 12.50
CA ARG A 85 -21.33 1.85 13.91
C ARG A 85 -20.23 2.87 14.20
N HIS A 86 -20.43 3.68 15.23
CA HIS A 86 -19.43 4.60 15.73
C HIS A 86 -18.52 3.90 16.76
N CYS A 87 -17.68 2.97 16.28
CA CYS A 87 -16.68 2.27 17.08
C CYS A 87 -15.28 2.40 16.47
N THR A 88 -14.26 2.17 17.30
CA THR A 88 -12.89 1.96 16.85
C THR A 88 -12.79 0.64 16.10
N ILE A 89 -11.96 0.61 15.06
CA ILE A 89 -11.71 -0.58 14.26
C ILE A 89 -10.20 -0.70 14.10
N LEU A 90 -9.68 -1.87 14.49
CA LEU A 90 -8.29 -2.26 14.29
C LEU A 90 -8.20 -3.19 13.07
N ILE A 91 -7.50 -2.73 12.04
CA ILE A 91 -7.27 -3.49 10.80
C ILE A 91 -5.90 -4.16 10.89
N THR A 92 -5.88 -5.48 10.95
CA THR A 92 -4.63 -6.26 10.99
C THR A 92 -4.36 -6.91 9.64
N GLY A 93 -3.09 -7.24 9.40
CA GLY A 93 -2.68 -7.99 8.21
C GLY A 93 -1.31 -7.58 7.72
N GLU A 94 -0.74 -8.40 6.84
CA GLU A 94 0.62 -8.21 6.33
C GLU A 94 0.82 -6.85 5.64
N THR A 95 2.08 -6.48 5.42
CA THR A 95 2.38 -5.28 4.63
C THR A 95 1.90 -5.47 3.18
N GLY A 96 1.32 -4.42 2.60
CA GLY A 96 0.89 -4.42 1.21
C GLY A 96 -0.42 -5.15 0.89
N VAL A 97 -1.18 -5.63 1.88
CA VAL A 97 -2.49 -6.30 1.65
C VAL A 97 -3.64 -5.35 1.30
N GLY A 98 -3.42 -4.04 1.43
CA GLY A 98 -4.43 -3.01 1.12
C GLY A 98 -5.19 -2.45 2.33
N LYS A 99 -4.61 -2.48 3.55
CA LYS A 99 -5.25 -1.96 4.77
C LYS A 99 -5.80 -0.53 4.64
N GLY A 100 -5.04 0.38 4.02
CA GLY A 100 -5.52 1.75 3.75
C GLY A 100 -6.70 1.83 2.77
N HIS A 101 -6.76 0.94 1.78
CA HIS A 101 -7.93 0.85 0.88
C HIS A 101 -9.16 0.35 1.65
N LEU A 102 -9.00 -0.63 2.53
CA LEU A 102 -10.09 -1.10 3.39
C LEU A 102 -10.54 -0.01 4.36
N ALA A 103 -9.64 0.75 4.97
CA ALA A 103 -10.00 1.86 5.85
C ALA A 103 -10.82 2.93 5.12
N ASN A 104 -10.41 3.31 3.91
CA ASN A 104 -11.17 4.24 3.08
C ASN A 104 -12.54 3.64 2.67
N TYR A 105 -12.59 2.35 2.35
CA TYR A 105 -13.85 1.65 2.10
C TYR A 105 -14.80 1.73 3.31
N ILE A 106 -14.32 1.39 4.51
CA ILE A 106 -15.08 1.46 5.76
C ILE A 106 -15.59 2.89 5.99
N HIS A 107 -14.75 3.90 5.79
CA HIS A 107 -15.17 5.30 5.92
C HIS A 107 -16.31 5.65 4.94
N ARG A 108 -16.18 5.27 3.66
CA ARG A 108 -17.21 5.51 2.63
C ARG A 108 -18.52 4.78 2.88
N GLN A 109 -18.50 3.66 3.60
CA GLN A 109 -19.70 2.92 4.00
C GLN A 109 -20.30 3.41 5.33
N SER A 110 -19.70 4.41 5.96
CA SER A 110 -20.16 4.92 7.26
C SER A 110 -21.09 6.11 7.15
N GLN A 111 -21.74 6.46 8.27
CA GLN A 111 -22.52 7.70 8.41
C GLN A 111 -21.67 8.97 8.21
N ARG A 112 -20.33 8.87 8.23
CA ARG A 112 -19.38 9.97 8.02
C ARG A 112 -18.78 9.99 6.61
N ALA A 113 -19.35 9.26 5.64
CA ALA A 113 -18.79 9.15 4.28
C ALA A 113 -18.62 10.49 3.54
N SER A 114 -19.41 11.52 3.88
CA SER A 114 -19.30 12.87 3.32
C SER A 114 -18.41 13.82 4.14
N ARG A 115 -17.79 13.32 5.22
CA ARG A 115 -16.92 14.07 6.14
C ARG A 115 -15.45 13.80 5.82
N PRO A 116 -14.51 14.59 6.37
CA PRO A 116 -13.08 14.38 6.12
C PRO A 116 -12.61 12.96 6.48
N PHE A 117 -11.76 12.40 5.63
CA PHE A 117 -10.97 11.20 5.90
C PHE A 117 -9.50 11.59 5.89
N VAL A 118 -8.84 11.49 7.05
CA VAL A 118 -7.45 11.92 7.23
C VAL A 118 -6.57 10.70 7.45
N PRO A 119 -5.91 10.16 6.41
CA PRO A 119 -4.96 9.06 6.54
C PRO A 119 -3.59 9.57 7.00
N ILE A 120 -3.02 8.88 7.99
CA ILE A 120 -1.72 9.20 8.59
C ILE A 120 -0.94 7.89 8.72
N ASN A 121 0.30 7.89 8.25
CA ASN A 121 1.23 6.80 8.50
C ASN A 121 2.12 7.17 9.69
N CYS A 122 1.92 6.53 10.83
CA CYS A 122 2.67 6.79 12.06
C CYS A 122 4.16 6.47 11.91
N GLY A 123 4.51 5.43 11.15
CA GLY A 123 5.91 5.07 10.88
C GLY A 123 6.66 6.05 9.96
N ALA A 124 5.95 6.96 9.27
CA ALA A 124 6.57 8.01 8.47
C ALA A 124 6.88 9.29 9.27
N ILE A 125 6.36 9.41 10.49
CA ILE A 125 6.54 10.60 11.33
C ILE A 125 7.76 10.39 12.23
N PRO A 126 8.77 11.30 12.21
CA PRO A 126 9.89 11.23 13.14
C PRO A 126 9.39 11.23 14.59
N GLU A 127 9.97 10.36 15.44
CA GLU A 127 9.54 10.20 16.84
C GLU A 127 9.48 11.52 17.60
N SER A 128 10.46 12.40 17.37
CA SER A 128 10.55 13.73 18.01
C SER A 128 9.42 14.69 17.61
N LEU A 129 8.80 14.48 16.45
CA LEU A 129 7.72 15.32 15.93
C LEU A 129 6.34 14.69 16.11
N MET A 130 6.27 13.40 16.49
CA MET A 130 5.03 12.63 16.54
C MET A 130 3.93 13.31 17.35
N ASP A 131 4.25 13.76 18.56
CA ASP A 131 3.29 14.44 19.43
C ASP A 131 2.78 15.74 18.80
N SER A 132 3.71 16.56 18.27
CA SER A 132 3.41 17.86 17.69
C SER A 132 2.61 17.77 16.38
N GLN A 133 2.80 16.70 15.60
CA GLN A 133 2.12 16.46 14.33
C GLN A 133 0.72 15.89 14.58
N LEU A 134 0.58 14.88 15.43
CA LEU A 134 -0.71 14.24 15.71
C LEU A 134 -1.64 15.14 16.52
N PHE A 135 -1.16 15.67 17.65
CA PHE A 135 -1.97 16.38 18.65
C PHE A 135 -1.87 17.91 18.54
N GLY A 136 -0.92 18.42 17.75
CA GLY A 136 -0.70 19.85 17.60
C GLY A 136 0.23 20.44 18.66
N HIS A 137 0.58 21.71 18.50
CA HIS A 137 1.43 22.45 19.45
C HIS A 137 1.12 23.94 19.49
N ALA A 138 1.37 24.54 20.64
CA ALA A 138 1.36 25.99 20.84
C ALA A 138 2.57 26.66 20.19
N LYS A 139 2.40 27.93 19.82
CA LYS A 139 3.55 28.78 19.48
C LYS A 139 4.50 28.84 20.68
N GLY A 140 5.78 28.54 20.45
CA GLY A 140 6.82 28.53 21.49
C GLY A 140 6.86 27.28 22.37
N ALA A 141 6.12 26.21 22.03
CA ALA A 141 6.15 24.95 22.78
C ALA A 141 7.53 24.26 22.80
N PHE A 142 8.35 24.51 21.78
CA PHE A 142 9.74 24.06 21.65
C PHE A 142 10.52 25.05 20.78
N SER A 143 11.85 24.94 20.73
CA SER A 143 12.74 25.94 20.08
C SER A 143 12.38 26.26 18.62
N ASP A 144 11.87 25.28 17.87
CA ASP A 144 11.45 25.43 16.47
C ASP A 144 9.96 25.74 16.28
N ALA A 145 9.17 25.85 17.35
CA ALA A 145 7.73 26.11 17.31
C ALA A 145 7.40 27.58 17.02
N ARG A 146 7.77 28.07 15.82
CA ARG A 146 7.59 29.47 15.41
C ARG A 146 6.12 29.86 15.21
N ARG A 147 5.27 28.88 14.89
CA ARG A 147 3.82 29.02 14.68
C ARG A 147 3.10 27.93 15.45
N GLU A 148 1.83 28.17 15.78
CA GLU A 148 0.97 27.13 16.28
C GLU A 148 0.60 26.14 15.16
N HIS A 149 0.36 24.88 15.54
CA HIS A 149 -0.14 23.86 14.63
C HIS A 149 -1.31 23.13 15.30
N PRO A 150 -2.49 23.04 14.66
CA PRO A 150 -3.67 22.43 15.27
C PRO A 150 -3.54 20.91 15.45
N GLY A 151 -2.64 20.25 14.70
CA GLY A 151 -2.48 18.80 14.72
C GLY A 151 -3.39 18.08 13.73
N MET A 152 -2.98 16.89 13.32
CA MET A 152 -3.69 16.09 12.32
C MET A 152 -5.02 15.53 12.84
N ILE A 153 -5.14 15.27 14.14
CA ILE A 153 -6.41 14.78 14.73
C ILE A 153 -7.51 15.83 14.57
N ARG A 154 -7.19 17.10 14.84
CA ARG A 154 -8.15 18.21 14.66
C ARG A 154 -8.49 18.48 13.20
N ALA A 155 -7.63 18.08 12.25
CA ALA A 155 -7.97 18.14 10.83
C ALA A 155 -9.06 17.10 10.45
N ALA A 156 -9.27 16.07 11.27
CA ALA A 156 -10.28 15.04 11.08
C ALA A 156 -11.60 15.32 11.84
N GLU A 157 -11.78 16.53 12.37
CA GLU A 157 -12.94 16.92 13.18
C GLU A 157 -14.28 16.65 12.46
N GLY A 158 -15.20 15.97 13.16
CA GLY A 158 -16.49 15.51 12.64
C GLY A 158 -16.37 14.40 11.58
N GLY A 159 -15.16 13.89 11.32
CA GLY A 159 -14.82 12.95 10.26
C GLY A 159 -14.19 11.67 10.80
N THR A 160 -13.22 11.13 10.07
CA THR A 160 -12.50 9.90 10.40
C THR A 160 -11.01 10.11 10.25
N ILE A 161 -10.25 9.74 11.28
CA ILE A 161 -8.79 9.63 11.22
C ILE A 161 -8.42 8.16 10.98
N PHE A 162 -7.52 7.92 10.05
CA PHE A 162 -6.94 6.60 9.81
C PHE A 162 -5.46 6.61 10.18
N LEU A 163 -5.08 5.75 11.12
CA LEU A 163 -3.74 5.62 11.67
C LEU A 163 -3.11 4.32 11.17
N ASP A 164 -2.31 4.39 10.11
CA ASP A 164 -1.53 3.26 9.60
C ASP A 164 -0.24 3.10 10.40
N GLU A 165 0.18 1.85 10.59
CA GLU A 165 1.32 1.47 11.45
C GLU A 165 1.18 1.98 12.90
N ILE A 166 0.00 1.79 13.52
CA ILE A 166 -0.28 2.25 14.90
C ILE A 166 0.69 1.67 15.95
N GLY A 167 1.32 0.53 15.64
CA GLY A 167 2.35 -0.08 16.48
C GLY A 167 3.67 0.72 16.56
N GLU A 168 3.84 1.75 15.73
CA GLU A 168 5.03 2.63 15.73
C GLU A 168 4.86 3.87 16.62
N LEU A 169 3.74 3.99 17.35
CA LEU A 169 3.54 5.12 18.24
C LEU A 169 4.56 5.12 19.39
N THR A 170 5.16 6.29 19.64
CA THR A 170 6.00 6.50 20.84
C THR A 170 5.17 6.33 22.12
N ALA A 171 5.82 6.01 23.24
CA ALA A 171 5.14 5.85 24.52
C ALA A 171 4.34 7.10 24.95
N SER A 172 4.85 8.31 24.66
CA SER A 172 4.12 9.57 24.90
C SER A 172 2.86 9.66 24.03
N ALA A 173 2.99 9.37 22.74
CA ALA A 173 1.87 9.39 21.81
C ALA A 173 0.79 8.36 22.18
N GLN A 174 1.18 7.18 22.68
CA GLN A 174 0.23 6.16 23.17
C GLN A 174 -0.62 6.68 24.34
N ILE A 175 -0.03 7.39 25.30
CA ILE A 175 -0.78 7.99 26.44
C ILE A 175 -1.78 9.02 25.95
N ARG A 176 -1.38 9.90 25.02
CA ARG A 176 -2.26 10.93 24.45
C ARG A 176 -3.37 10.31 23.58
N MET A 177 -3.06 9.25 22.84
CA MET A 177 -4.03 8.50 22.05
C MET A 177 -5.08 7.84 22.96
N LEU A 178 -4.67 7.33 24.12
CA LEU A 178 -5.60 6.78 25.10
C LEU A 178 -6.61 7.85 25.58
N ARG A 179 -6.15 9.07 25.86
CA ARG A 179 -7.04 10.20 26.21
C ARG A 179 -7.99 10.55 25.07
N LEU A 180 -7.52 10.60 23.83
CA LEU A 180 -8.38 10.81 22.67
C LEU A 180 -9.52 9.78 22.61
N LEU A 181 -9.20 8.49 22.80
CA LEU A 181 -10.18 7.41 22.70
C LEU A 181 -11.14 7.32 23.89
N GLN A 182 -10.73 7.79 25.07
CA GLN A 182 -11.52 7.70 26.30
C GLN A 182 -12.34 8.96 26.57
N GLU A 183 -11.72 10.13 26.42
CA GLU A 183 -12.26 11.43 26.82
C GLU A 183 -12.75 12.24 25.61
N PHE A 184 -12.44 11.81 24.37
CA PHE A 184 -12.70 12.58 23.14
C PHE A 184 -12.05 13.96 23.19
N GLU A 185 -10.85 14.01 23.75
CA GLU A 185 -10.11 15.24 23.98
C GLU A 185 -8.65 15.11 23.49
N VAL A 186 -8.13 16.20 22.94
CA VAL A 186 -6.74 16.34 22.50
C VAL A 186 -6.10 17.48 23.27
N GLN A 187 -4.95 17.21 23.89
CA GLN A 187 -4.14 18.24 24.51
C GLN A 187 -2.91 18.53 23.63
N PRO A 188 -2.85 19.68 22.95
CA PRO A 188 -1.69 20.04 22.15
C PRO A 188 -0.45 20.27 23.02
N VAL A 189 0.74 20.08 22.46
CA VAL A 189 2.00 20.29 23.17
C VAL A 189 2.14 21.77 23.56
N GLY A 190 2.43 22.03 24.83
CA GLY A 190 2.56 23.41 25.36
C GLY A 190 1.24 24.07 25.77
N TYR A 191 0.08 23.42 25.59
CA TYR A 191 -1.19 23.86 26.17
C TYR A 191 -1.48 23.12 27.49
N SER A 192 -2.01 23.85 28.47
CA SER A 192 -2.49 23.29 29.74
C SER A 192 -3.90 22.69 29.63
N GLU A 193 -4.73 23.20 28.72
CA GLU A 193 -6.13 22.81 28.59
C GLU A 193 -6.35 21.82 27.42
N PRO A 194 -7.14 20.76 27.63
CA PRO A 194 -7.55 19.87 26.56
C PRO A 194 -8.63 20.52 25.67
N VAL A 195 -8.72 20.05 24.42
CA VAL A 195 -9.71 20.47 23.42
C VAL A 195 -10.56 19.27 23.05
N LYS A 196 -11.89 19.39 23.19
CA LYS A 196 -12.83 18.35 22.74
C LYS A 196 -12.80 18.20 21.23
N VAL A 197 -12.84 16.96 20.77
CA VAL A 197 -12.82 16.59 19.35
C VAL A 197 -13.82 15.47 19.07
N ASP A 198 -14.52 15.55 17.96
CA ASP A 198 -15.43 14.49 17.50
C ASP A 198 -14.82 13.74 16.30
N VAL A 199 -13.98 12.74 16.59
CA VAL A 199 -13.24 11.99 15.55
C VAL A 199 -13.47 10.50 15.67
N ARG A 200 -13.87 9.85 14.57
CA ARG A 200 -13.87 8.39 14.46
C ARG A 200 -12.45 7.91 14.18
N VAL A 201 -11.97 6.93 14.95
CA VAL A 201 -10.63 6.37 14.77
C VAL A 201 -10.69 5.01 14.07
N LEU A 202 -9.95 4.89 12.96
CA LEU A 202 -9.59 3.62 12.34
C LEU A 202 -8.08 3.45 12.49
N SER A 203 -7.61 2.27 12.88
CA SER A 203 -6.18 1.99 12.99
C SER A 203 -5.79 0.76 12.17
N ALA A 204 -4.53 0.70 11.76
CA ALA A 204 -3.97 -0.45 11.06
C ALA A 204 -2.56 -0.78 11.54
N THR A 205 -2.21 -2.07 11.51
CA THR A 205 -0.88 -2.56 11.84
C THR A 205 -0.59 -3.87 11.10
N ASN A 206 0.69 -4.14 10.84
CA ASN A 206 1.19 -5.46 10.45
C ASN A 206 1.91 -6.21 11.60
N ARG A 207 2.14 -5.55 12.74
CA ARG A 207 2.78 -6.13 13.92
C ARG A 207 1.74 -6.70 14.88
N SER A 208 2.16 -7.70 15.66
CA SER A 208 1.42 -8.19 16.83
C SER A 208 1.48 -7.14 17.94
N LEU A 209 0.34 -6.53 18.27
CA LEU A 209 0.29 -5.55 19.35
C LEU A 209 0.35 -6.24 20.71
N GLU A 210 -0.12 -7.49 20.79
CA GLU A 210 -0.03 -8.37 21.95
C GLU A 210 1.41 -8.69 22.32
N GLU A 211 2.25 -8.99 21.33
CA GLU A 211 3.70 -9.14 21.54
C GLU A 211 4.29 -7.81 22.04
N GLY A 212 3.92 -6.69 21.43
CA GLY A 212 4.34 -5.36 21.88
C GLY A 212 3.95 -5.05 23.34
N VAL A 213 2.79 -5.52 23.80
CA VAL A 213 2.39 -5.44 25.21
C VAL A 213 3.29 -6.30 26.09
N SER A 214 3.55 -7.54 25.69
CA SER A 214 4.44 -8.44 26.44
C SER A 214 5.88 -7.89 26.57
N GLU A 215 6.34 -7.18 25.55
CA GLU A 215 7.65 -6.51 25.49
C GLU A 215 7.66 -5.11 26.14
N ARG A 216 6.50 -4.63 26.63
CA ARG A 216 6.31 -3.27 27.18
C ARG A 216 6.61 -2.14 26.19
N SER A 217 6.62 -2.42 24.89
CA SER A 217 6.72 -1.42 23.83
C SER A 217 5.36 -0.82 23.45
N PHE A 218 4.27 -1.53 23.76
CA PHE A 218 2.89 -1.07 23.57
C PHE A 218 2.09 -1.18 24.87
N ARG A 219 1.18 -0.23 25.12
CA ARG A 219 0.35 -0.25 26.33
C ARG A 219 -0.88 -1.13 26.15
N GLU A 220 -1.13 -1.97 27.17
CA GLU A 220 -2.28 -2.87 27.21
C GLU A 220 -3.62 -2.11 27.22
N ASP A 221 -3.70 -1.01 27.98
CA ASP A 221 -4.90 -0.17 28.08
C ASP A 221 -5.31 0.47 26.73
N LEU A 222 -4.32 0.86 25.92
CA LEU A 222 -4.54 1.38 24.57
C LEU A 222 -4.98 0.27 23.61
N LEU A 223 -4.38 -0.93 23.70
CA LEU A 223 -4.78 -2.07 22.87
C LEU A 223 -6.26 -2.39 23.05
N TYR A 224 -6.75 -2.51 24.29
CA TYR A 224 -8.17 -2.79 24.54
C TYR A 224 -9.13 -1.70 24.01
N ARG A 225 -8.69 -0.44 23.89
CA ARG A 225 -9.51 0.65 23.34
C ARG A 225 -9.49 0.69 21.81
N LEU A 226 -8.39 0.28 21.18
CA LEU A 226 -8.29 0.17 19.73
C LEU A 226 -9.02 -1.06 19.21
N ASP A 227 -8.93 -2.18 19.94
CA ASP A 227 -9.38 -3.49 19.52
C ASP A 227 -10.84 -3.78 19.91
N VAL A 228 -11.74 -2.83 19.67
CA VAL A 228 -13.18 -3.04 19.89
C VAL A 228 -13.76 -3.91 18.78
N ILE A 229 -13.35 -3.66 17.54
CA ILE A 229 -13.63 -4.52 16.38
C ILE A 229 -12.32 -4.75 15.64
N ARG A 230 -11.92 -6.02 15.53
CA ARG A 230 -10.77 -6.43 14.73
C ARG A 230 -11.21 -6.91 13.36
N VAL A 231 -10.57 -6.41 12.31
CA VAL A 231 -10.74 -6.93 10.95
C VAL A 231 -9.39 -7.36 10.42
N GLU A 232 -9.22 -8.67 10.27
CA GLU A 232 -8.00 -9.24 9.70
C GLU A 232 -8.11 -9.31 8.17
N VAL A 233 -7.18 -8.66 7.47
CA VAL A 233 -7.10 -8.70 6.01
C VAL A 233 -6.19 -9.86 5.60
N PRO A 234 -6.74 -10.91 4.96
CA PRO A 234 -5.94 -12.04 4.57
C PRO A 234 -4.92 -11.65 3.49
N PRO A 235 -3.74 -12.30 3.47
CA PRO A 235 -2.75 -12.07 2.44
C PRO A 235 -3.24 -12.51 1.06
N LEU A 236 -2.66 -11.95 0.01
CA LEU A 236 -3.08 -12.16 -1.38
C LEU A 236 -3.00 -13.64 -1.79
N ARG A 237 -2.09 -14.42 -1.19
CA ARG A 237 -1.97 -15.87 -1.41
C ARG A 237 -3.19 -16.68 -0.98
N GLN A 238 -4.03 -16.15 -0.08
CA GLN A 238 -5.31 -16.72 0.33
C GLN A 238 -6.49 -16.16 -0.48
N ARG A 239 -6.24 -15.16 -1.34
CA ARG A 239 -7.23 -14.46 -2.18
C ARG A 239 -6.86 -14.54 -3.67
N ARG A 240 -6.48 -15.74 -4.12
CA ARG A 240 -5.93 -15.94 -5.48
C ARG A 240 -6.93 -15.59 -6.57
N ASP A 241 -8.22 -15.76 -6.30
CA ASP A 241 -9.30 -15.44 -7.23
C ASP A 241 -9.42 -13.92 -7.50
N GLU A 242 -8.89 -13.07 -6.61
CA GLU A 242 -8.85 -11.62 -6.82
C GLU A 242 -7.71 -11.18 -7.76
N ILE A 243 -6.70 -12.03 -8.00
CA ILE A 243 -5.47 -11.64 -8.71
C ILE A 243 -5.77 -11.20 -10.15
N GLU A 244 -6.64 -11.91 -10.86
CA GLU A 244 -6.97 -11.61 -12.25
C GLU A 244 -7.65 -10.24 -12.38
N LEU A 245 -8.64 -9.98 -11.53
CA LEU A 245 -9.32 -8.69 -11.45
C LEU A 245 -8.37 -7.54 -11.05
N LEU A 246 -7.43 -7.81 -10.13
CA LEU A 246 -6.43 -6.82 -9.74
C LEU A 246 -5.46 -6.50 -10.87
N VAL A 247 -4.99 -7.53 -11.60
CA VAL A 247 -4.11 -7.37 -12.77
C VAL A 247 -4.81 -6.53 -13.84
N GLU A 248 -6.07 -6.81 -14.14
CA GLU A 248 -6.85 -6.03 -15.11
C GLU A 248 -6.97 -4.56 -14.69
N LYS A 249 -7.31 -4.30 -13.42
CA LYS A 249 -7.41 -2.94 -12.89
C LYS A 249 -6.08 -2.19 -12.99
N PHE A 250 -4.97 -2.81 -12.62
CA PHE A 250 -3.65 -2.19 -12.72
C PHE A 250 -3.22 -1.97 -14.16
N ASN A 251 -3.52 -2.92 -15.06
CA ASN A 251 -3.25 -2.80 -16.49
C ASN A 251 -3.95 -1.55 -17.06
N GLN A 252 -5.25 -1.38 -16.79
CA GLN A 252 -6.01 -0.19 -17.22
C GLN A 252 -5.44 1.10 -16.61
N GLU A 253 -5.08 1.09 -15.33
CA GLU A 253 -4.46 2.23 -14.64
C GLU A 253 -3.15 2.64 -15.32
N PHE A 254 -2.26 1.68 -15.60
CA PHE A 254 -0.95 1.93 -16.18
C PHE A 254 -0.98 2.27 -17.67
N CYS A 255 -1.96 1.76 -18.43
CA CYS A 255 -2.25 2.25 -19.78
C CYS A 255 -2.44 3.77 -19.79
N ARG A 256 -3.25 4.28 -18.85
CA ARG A 256 -3.54 5.71 -18.75
C ARG A 256 -2.33 6.52 -18.30
N ILE A 257 -1.57 6.02 -17.33
CA ILE A 257 -0.41 6.72 -16.75
C ILE A 257 0.76 6.78 -17.75
N HIS A 258 1.12 5.64 -18.34
CA HIS A 258 2.28 5.53 -19.24
C HIS A 258 1.93 5.80 -20.70
N ARG A 259 0.65 5.99 -21.03
CA ARG A 259 0.15 6.14 -22.42
C ARG A 259 0.60 4.98 -23.31
N THR A 260 0.64 3.78 -22.74
CA THR A 260 0.96 2.54 -23.45
C THR A 260 -0.32 1.77 -23.75
N PRO A 261 -0.32 0.93 -24.80
CA PRO A 261 -1.44 0.03 -25.08
C PRO A 261 -1.62 -0.98 -23.94
N SER A 262 -2.84 -1.53 -23.84
CA SER A 262 -3.16 -2.59 -22.90
C SER A 262 -2.31 -3.82 -23.14
N LEU A 263 -1.73 -4.33 -22.06
CA LEU A 263 -1.06 -5.63 -22.10
C LEU A 263 -2.10 -6.73 -22.23
N GLN A 264 -1.77 -7.77 -23.00
CA GLN A 264 -2.56 -9.00 -23.12
C GLN A 264 -1.82 -10.10 -22.39
N PHE A 265 -2.45 -10.69 -21.38
CA PHE A 265 -1.85 -11.78 -20.60
C PHE A 265 -2.29 -13.12 -21.18
N GLU A 266 -1.32 -13.99 -21.49
CA GLU A 266 -1.64 -15.39 -21.79
C GLU A 266 -2.23 -16.08 -20.56
N SER A 267 -3.06 -17.10 -20.78
CA SER A 267 -3.65 -17.90 -19.69
C SER A 267 -2.58 -18.49 -18.78
N GLU A 268 -1.48 -19.01 -19.33
CA GLU A 268 -0.36 -19.54 -18.55
C GLU A 268 0.31 -18.45 -17.70
N SER A 269 0.39 -17.22 -18.19
CA SER A 269 0.92 -16.07 -17.44
C SER A 269 0.03 -15.72 -16.26
N LEU A 270 -1.29 -15.73 -16.43
CA LEU A 270 -2.24 -15.51 -15.33
C LEU A 270 -2.14 -16.62 -14.28
N GLU A 271 -2.01 -17.88 -14.70
CA GLU A 271 -1.81 -19.01 -13.78
C GLU A 271 -0.47 -18.93 -13.03
N CYS A 272 0.57 -18.39 -13.68
CA CYS A 272 1.84 -18.07 -13.02
C CYS A 272 1.65 -17.01 -11.92
N LEU A 273 0.89 -15.94 -12.20
CA LEU A 273 0.58 -14.90 -11.22
C LEU A 273 -0.28 -15.44 -10.07
N LYS A 274 -1.26 -16.30 -10.34
CA LYS A 274 -2.12 -16.92 -9.32
C LYS A 274 -1.36 -17.85 -8.37
N ARG A 275 -0.36 -18.58 -8.87
CA ARG A 275 0.45 -19.52 -8.06
C ARG A 275 1.54 -18.85 -7.23
N HIS A 276 1.93 -17.62 -7.57
CA HIS A 276 2.99 -16.93 -6.87
C HIS A 276 2.59 -16.58 -5.40
N PRO A 277 3.49 -16.71 -4.41
CA PRO A 277 3.15 -16.49 -2.99
C PRO A 277 2.91 -15.03 -2.59
N TRP A 278 3.36 -14.07 -3.40
CA TRP A 278 3.18 -12.62 -3.17
C TRP A 278 3.55 -12.13 -1.75
N PRO A 279 4.82 -12.26 -1.31
CA PRO A 279 5.25 -11.75 0.00
C PRO A 279 5.04 -10.24 0.20
N GLY A 280 5.01 -9.44 -0.88
CA GLY A 280 4.65 -8.03 -0.83
C GLY A 280 3.18 -7.75 -1.20
N ASN A 281 2.35 -8.80 -1.26
CA ASN A 281 0.91 -8.75 -1.50
C ASN A 281 0.54 -7.89 -2.73
N ILE A 282 -0.51 -7.07 -2.62
CA ILE A 282 -1.04 -6.24 -3.71
C ILE A 282 0.00 -5.21 -4.16
N ARG A 283 0.81 -4.67 -3.24
CA ARG A 283 1.87 -3.72 -3.60
C ARG A 283 2.88 -4.35 -4.55
N GLN A 284 3.32 -5.59 -4.29
CA GLN A 284 4.22 -6.31 -5.17
C GLN A 284 3.58 -6.63 -6.52
N LEU A 285 2.33 -7.10 -6.53
CA LEU A 285 1.58 -7.38 -7.77
C LEU A 285 1.49 -6.12 -8.65
N ARG A 286 1.10 -4.98 -8.06
CA ARG A 286 1.04 -3.69 -8.74
C ARG A 286 2.38 -3.30 -9.37
N THR A 287 3.47 -3.41 -8.61
CA THR A 287 4.83 -3.12 -9.13
C THR A 287 5.23 -4.06 -10.27
N VAL A 288 4.83 -5.33 -10.22
CA VAL A 288 5.08 -6.26 -11.33
C VAL A 288 4.34 -5.82 -12.59
N VAL A 289 3.06 -5.48 -12.50
CA VAL A 289 2.28 -5.00 -13.65
C VAL A 289 2.84 -3.69 -14.20
N GLU A 290 3.20 -2.74 -13.33
CA GLU A 290 3.85 -1.49 -13.73
C GLU A 290 5.15 -1.74 -14.50
N ARG A 291 6.01 -2.62 -13.99
CA ARG A 291 7.26 -3.00 -14.67
C ARG A 291 7.02 -3.59 -16.05
N LEU A 292 5.95 -4.36 -16.24
CA LEU A 292 5.60 -4.90 -17.55
C LEU A 292 5.27 -3.78 -18.53
N HIS A 293 4.55 -2.74 -18.12
CA HIS A 293 4.29 -1.58 -19.00
C HIS A 293 5.55 -0.80 -19.36
N VAL A 294 6.55 -0.77 -18.47
CA VAL A 294 7.78 0.00 -18.68
C VAL A 294 8.83 -0.77 -19.49
N LEU A 295 8.94 -2.08 -19.29
CA LEU A 295 10.06 -2.89 -19.79
C LEU A 295 9.70 -3.91 -20.87
N SER A 296 8.41 -4.18 -21.10
CA SER A 296 8.03 -5.16 -22.13
C SER A 296 8.14 -4.56 -23.52
N GLU A 297 8.84 -5.25 -24.40
CA GLU A 297 8.97 -4.87 -25.82
C GLU A 297 7.72 -5.26 -26.65
N SER A 298 6.88 -6.15 -26.11
CA SER A 298 5.65 -6.64 -26.74
C SER A 298 4.44 -6.43 -25.82
N GLN A 299 3.26 -6.29 -26.44
CA GLN A 299 1.98 -6.21 -25.71
C GLN A 299 1.56 -7.57 -25.13
N LEU A 300 2.05 -8.67 -25.69
CA LEU A 300 1.74 -10.02 -25.21
C LEU A 300 2.67 -10.40 -24.05
N VAL A 301 2.08 -10.60 -22.87
CA VAL A 301 2.75 -11.05 -21.66
C VAL A 301 2.70 -12.57 -21.60
N THR A 302 3.84 -13.19 -21.90
CA THR A 302 4.08 -14.63 -21.78
C THR A 302 4.72 -14.96 -20.42
N PRO A 303 4.77 -16.24 -19.98
CA PRO A 303 5.48 -16.64 -18.78
C PRO A 303 6.95 -16.22 -18.79
N LYS A 304 7.60 -16.25 -19.96
CA LYS A 304 8.99 -15.79 -20.14
C LYS A 304 9.12 -14.29 -19.92
N THR A 305 8.17 -13.50 -20.44
CA THR A 305 8.11 -12.04 -20.21
C THR A 305 8.01 -11.75 -18.71
N LEU A 306 7.12 -12.47 -18.01
CA LEU A 306 7.00 -12.37 -16.56
C LEU A 306 8.34 -12.68 -15.88
N GLN A 307 8.95 -13.84 -16.14
CA GLN A 307 10.24 -14.23 -15.54
C GLN A 307 11.32 -13.15 -15.72
N ASN A 308 11.45 -12.63 -16.94
CA ASN A 308 12.48 -11.66 -17.30
C ASN A 308 12.28 -10.29 -16.63
N VAL A 309 11.05 -9.77 -16.64
CA VAL A 309 10.75 -8.39 -16.22
C VAL A 309 10.50 -8.29 -14.72
N SER A 310 9.81 -9.28 -14.16
CA SER A 310 9.35 -9.22 -12.77
C SER A 310 10.36 -9.74 -11.76
N LYS A 311 11.40 -10.46 -12.23
CA LYS A 311 12.30 -11.29 -11.40
C LYS A 311 11.53 -12.27 -10.49
N LEU A 312 10.27 -12.58 -10.81
CA LEU A 312 9.54 -13.64 -10.14
C LEU A 312 10.36 -14.91 -10.37
N LYS A 313 10.77 -15.57 -9.28
CA LYS A 313 11.28 -16.95 -9.34
C LYS A 313 10.09 -17.83 -9.64
N LEU A 314 9.63 -17.81 -10.89
CA LEU A 314 8.64 -18.74 -11.38
C LEU A 314 9.35 -20.08 -11.42
N THR A 315 9.03 -20.94 -10.46
CA THR A 315 9.37 -22.35 -10.55
C THR A 315 8.72 -22.86 -11.82
N ASP A 316 9.54 -23.16 -12.83
CA ASP A 316 9.09 -23.89 -14.01
C ASP A 316 8.20 -25.05 -13.57
N SER A 317 6.98 -25.12 -14.10
CA SER A 317 6.01 -26.20 -13.89
C SER A 317 6.55 -27.59 -14.25
N THR A 318 7.76 -27.67 -14.80
CA THR A 318 8.47 -28.91 -15.16
C THR A 318 9.48 -29.39 -14.12
N ARG A 319 9.63 -28.72 -12.96
CA ARG A 319 10.40 -29.28 -11.84
C ARG A 319 9.46 -29.68 -10.71
N MET A 320 9.17 -30.98 -10.67
CA MET A 320 8.59 -31.68 -9.52
C MET A 320 9.10 -31.14 -8.18
N ASN A 321 8.17 -30.97 -7.24
CA ASN A 321 8.35 -30.84 -5.79
C ASN A 321 9.81 -30.82 -5.30
N ILE A 322 10.31 -29.65 -4.92
CA ILE A 322 11.34 -29.54 -3.91
C ILE A 322 10.86 -28.45 -2.94
N GLY A 323 10.58 -28.88 -1.71
CA GLY A 323 9.89 -28.14 -0.67
C GLY A 323 10.54 -26.81 -0.26
N ASP A 324 9.85 -26.15 0.66
CA ASP A 324 10.15 -24.85 1.23
C ASP A 324 11.63 -24.74 1.69
N PRO A 325 12.38 -23.67 1.33
CA PRO A 325 13.78 -23.49 1.74
C PRO A 325 14.03 -23.51 3.24
N TYR A 326 13.03 -23.22 4.07
CA TYR A 326 13.14 -23.26 5.53
C TYR A 326 12.94 -24.68 6.09
N GLU A 327 12.20 -25.52 5.38
CA GLU A 327 11.98 -26.93 5.73
C GLU A 327 13.18 -27.80 5.35
N LEU A 328 13.89 -27.40 4.29
CA LEU A 328 15.06 -28.10 3.75
C LEU A 328 16.28 -28.09 4.68
N SER A 329 16.51 -27.06 5.49
CA SER A 329 17.65 -27.03 6.42
C SER A 329 17.45 -28.04 7.56
N SER A 330 16.27 -28.04 8.18
CA SER A 330 15.91 -28.97 9.25
C SER A 330 15.84 -30.42 8.76
N HIS A 331 15.22 -30.66 7.60
CA HIS A 331 15.15 -32.00 7.00
C HIS A 331 16.53 -32.53 6.60
N ARG A 332 17.40 -31.70 6.02
CA ARG A 332 18.77 -32.13 5.65
C ARG A 332 19.57 -32.54 6.88
N ARG A 333 19.43 -31.82 7.99
CA ARG A 333 20.09 -32.17 9.24
C ARG A 333 19.56 -33.50 9.80
N GLN A 334 18.24 -33.65 9.86
CA GLN A 334 17.59 -34.86 10.37
C GLN A 334 17.95 -36.10 9.54
N MET A 335 18.02 -35.98 8.22
CA MET A 335 18.46 -37.08 7.34
C MET A 335 19.90 -37.50 7.58
N VAL A 336 20.80 -36.53 7.86
CA VAL A 336 22.19 -36.84 8.20
C VAL A 336 22.26 -37.53 9.55
N GLU A 337 21.50 -37.07 10.55
CA GLU A 337 21.48 -37.67 11.89
C GLU A 337 20.94 -39.11 11.89
N ILE A 338 19.87 -39.39 11.15
CA ILE A 338 19.33 -40.76 10.99
C ILE A 338 20.37 -41.69 10.34
N HIS A 339 21.02 -41.24 9.27
CA HIS A 339 22.05 -42.05 8.58
C HIS A 339 23.26 -42.35 9.48
N LEU A 340 23.64 -41.42 10.36
CA LEU A 340 24.69 -41.65 11.35
C LEU A 340 24.24 -42.63 12.46
N GLN A 341 22.98 -42.60 12.86
CA GLN A 341 22.42 -43.54 13.84
C GLN A 341 22.32 -44.97 13.29
N GLU A 342 22.10 -45.13 11.99
CA GLU A 342 22.11 -46.43 11.30
C GLU A 342 23.55 -46.97 11.04
N GLY A 343 24.58 -46.30 11.58
CA GLY A 343 25.98 -46.73 11.49
C GLY A 343 26.71 -46.26 10.22
N GLY A 344 26.10 -45.38 9.43
CA GLY A 344 26.72 -44.76 8.27
C GLY A 344 27.75 -43.68 8.64
N SER A 345 28.71 -43.42 7.76
CA SER A 345 29.68 -42.32 7.93
C SER A 345 29.28 -41.08 7.12
N VAL A 346 29.75 -39.89 7.52
CA VAL A 346 29.49 -38.63 6.79
C VAL A 346 29.95 -38.71 5.32
N ASP A 347 31.07 -39.41 5.05
CA ASP A 347 31.56 -39.63 3.69
C ASP A 347 30.65 -40.54 2.87
N SER A 348 30.04 -41.55 3.49
CA SER A 348 29.07 -42.44 2.81
C SER A 348 27.79 -41.68 2.44
N PHE A 349 27.30 -40.82 3.34
CA PHE A 349 26.13 -39.98 3.09
C PHE A 349 26.39 -38.95 1.99
N ALA A 350 27.54 -38.28 2.05
CA ALA A 350 27.98 -37.30 1.06
C ALA A 350 28.02 -37.91 -0.35
N LYS A 351 28.55 -39.13 -0.48
CA LYS A 351 28.54 -39.88 -1.75
C LYS A 351 27.13 -40.28 -2.19
N GLY A 352 26.27 -40.74 -1.28
CA GLY A 352 24.90 -41.15 -1.59
C GLY A 352 24.01 -39.99 -2.08
N VAL A 353 24.20 -38.79 -1.52
CA VAL A 353 23.43 -37.59 -1.87
C VAL A 353 24.09 -36.74 -2.96
N GLY A 354 25.31 -37.09 -3.39
CA GLY A 354 26.03 -36.39 -4.46
C GLY A 354 26.54 -35.00 -4.06
N VAL A 355 26.90 -34.81 -2.78
CA VAL A 355 27.41 -33.54 -2.24
C VAL A 355 28.80 -33.69 -1.65
N HIS A 356 29.60 -32.61 -1.64
CA HIS A 356 30.92 -32.64 -1.02
C HIS A 356 30.82 -32.72 0.51
N ARG A 357 31.70 -33.50 1.17
CA ARG A 357 31.69 -33.72 2.64
C ARG A 357 31.66 -32.44 3.47
N SER A 358 32.31 -31.37 3.01
CA SER A 358 32.31 -30.06 3.71
C SER A 358 30.93 -29.40 3.74
N THR A 359 30.05 -29.72 2.78
CA THR A 359 28.67 -29.23 2.73
C THR A 359 27.81 -29.91 3.79
N VAL A 360 28.02 -31.21 4.02
CA VAL A 360 27.32 -31.97 5.05
C VAL A 360 27.68 -31.45 6.45
N TYR A 361 28.96 -31.16 6.71
CA TYR A 361 29.38 -30.52 7.96
C TYR A 361 28.80 -29.11 8.15
N ARG A 362 28.51 -28.37 7.06
CA ARG A 362 27.85 -27.07 7.13
C ARG A 362 26.38 -27.19 7.53
N TRP A 363 25.68 -28.24 7.06
CA TRP A 363 24.31 -28.53 7.47
C TRP A 363 24.21 -28.89 8.97
N LEU A 364 25.21 -29.59 9.51
CA LEU A 364 25.28 -29.89 10.95
C LEU A 364 25.62 -28.68 11.83
N LYS A 365 26.26 -27.64 11.28
CA LYS A 365 26.69 -26.43 12.02
C LYS A 365 25.70 -25.26 11.99
N THR A 366 24.73 -25.28 11.07
CA THR A 366 23.74 -24.20 10.95
C THR A 366 22.67 -24.45 12.01
N SER A 367 22.69 -23.65 13.08
CA SER A 367 21.64 -23.57 14.11
C SER A 367 20.68 -22.44 13.77
#